data_AF-N9PHG2-F1
#
_entry.id   AF-N9PHG2-F1
#
_cell.length_a   1.000
_cell.length_b   1.000
_cell.length_c   1.000
_cell.angle_alpha   90.00
_cell.angle_beta   90.00
_cell.angle_gamma   90.00
#
_symmetry.space_group_name_H-M   'P 1'
#
loop_
_entity.id
_entity.type
_entity.pdbx_description
1 polymer ?
#
loop_
_entity_poly.entity_id
_entity_poly.type
_entity_poly.pdbx_seq_one_letter_code
_entity_poly.pdbx_strand_id
1 'polypeptide(L)'
;MPLPTYDQLMLPLMKLLSELNEPIKISDAANILAERSNLHEEDLNKILPSGKNIFKDRVAWAKTYLVKAGLVQQPKRAYCEISSLGRQVDLKSLDAITNEYLAQFNGFSDFKLGKKNKDEFGIGNLQVIESLNSYQETQTPEETIQNTTELLKSDLKSDLLQMVKDKSPSFFERLVVDLLVAMGYGGSHQDAAQAIGKTNDGGIDGVISEDRLGLDKIYIQAKRWKDTVGRPDIQQFKGALADQVAKKGVFITTSSFSKEAIESARKSGIVLIDGDKLTSLMIEFGLGVQIERSFHIYKIDQDRFDEDNF
;
A
#
# COMPACT_ATOMS: atom_id res chain seq x y z
N MET A 1 -16.65 11.73 8.21
CA MET A 1 -17.31 10.77 7.31
C MET A 1 -16.22 10.12 6.45
N PRO A 2 -16.34 8.84 6.04
CA PRO A 2 -15.36 8.22 5.15
C PRO A 2 -15.32 8.94 3.80
N LEU A 3 -14.17 8.88 3.11
CA LEU A 3 -14.03 9.43 1.75
C LEU A 3 -15.06 8.77 0.81
N PRO A 4 -15.82 9.57 0.02
CA PRO A 4 -16.78 9.02 -0.92
C PRO A 4 -16.07 8.22 -2.01
N THR A 5 -16.73 7.16 -2.48
CA THR A 5 -16.29 6.34 -3.62
C THR A 5 -16.52 7.09 -4.93
N TYR A 6 -15.95 6.60 -6.04
CA TYR A 6 -16.03 7.34 -7.32
C TYR A 6 -17.48 7.41 -7.86
N ASP A 7 -18.30 6.39 -7.62
CA ASP A 7 -19.72 6.34 -7.98
C ASP A 7 -20.57 7.31 -7.15
N GLN A 8 -20.30 7.40 -5.84
CA GLN A 8 -20.90 8.41 -4.96
C GLN A 8 -20.59 9.85 -5.40
N LEU A 9 -19.46 10.06 -6.09
CA LEU A 9 -19.05 11.34 -6.64
C LEU A 9 -19.66 11.65 -8.02
N MET A 10 -20.27 10.69 -8.72
CA MET A 10 -20.85 10.91 -10.04
C MET A 10 -22.01 11.90 -10.02
N LEU A 11 -22.96 11.74 -9.08
CA LEU A 11 -24.11 12.63 -8.97
C LEU A 11 -23.71 14.05 -8.53
N PRO A 12 -22.87 14.24 -7.48
CA PRO A 12 -22.32 15.56 -7.15
C PRO A 12 -21.60 16.22 -8.33
N LEU A 13 -20.80 15.47 -9.09
CA LEU A 13 -20.11 15.98 -10.27
C LEU A 13 -21.09 16.39 -11.37
N MET A 14 -22.12 15.58 -11.66
CA MET A 14 -23.17 15.92 -12.62
C MET A 14 -23.94 17.18 -12.22
N LYS A 15 -24.30 17.31 -10.93
CA LYS A 15 -24.96 18.52 -10.40
C LYS A 15 -24.08 19.75 -10.60
N LEU A 16 -22.79 19.67 -10.23
CA LEU A 16 -21.83 20.75 -10.46
C LEU A 16 -21.74 21.12 -11.94
N LEU A 17 -21.60 20.15 -12.85
CA LEU A 17 -21.50 20.41 -14.28
C LEU A 17 -22.81 20.97 -14.87
N SER A 18 -23.97 20.66 -14.28
CA SER A 18 -25.26 21.23 -14.71
C SER A 18 -25.46 22.69 -14.30
N GLU A 19 -24.79 23.14 -13.24
CA GLU A 19 -24.78 24.54 -12.80
C GLU A 19 -23.90 25.43 -13.70
N LEU A 20 -22.95 24.83 -14.42
CA LEU A 20 -21.97 25.53 -15.23
C LEU A 20 -22.42 25.64 -16.70
N ASN A 21 -22.15 26.79 -17.30
CA ASN A 21 -22.38 27.04 -18.73
C ASN A 21 -21.12 26.90 -19.58
N GLU A 22 -19.95 26.71 -18.95
CA GLU A 22 -18.65 26.59 -19.62
C GLU A 22 -17.87 25.35 -19.12
N PRO A 23 -16.97 24.80 -19.93
CA PRO A 23 -16.10 23.69 -19.52
C PRO A 23 -15.21 24.05 -18.32
N ILE A 24 -15.12 23.15 -17.35
CA ILE A 24 -14.28 23.28 -16.16
C ILE A 24 -13.15 22.26 -16.15
N LYS A 25 -11.98 22.59 -15.59
CA LYS A 25 -10.93 21.60 -15.35
C LYS A 25 -11.36 20.62 -14.27
N ILE A 26 -11.06 19.35 -14.46
CA ILE A 26 -11.39 18.30 -13.48
C ILE A 26 -10.68 18.51 -12.13
N SER A 27 -9.50 19.14 -12.12
CA SER A 27 -8.79 19.54 -10.90
C SER A 27 -9.58 20.55 -10.09
N ASP A 28 -10.19 21.52 -10.78
CA ASP A 28 -10.91 22.63 -10.16
C ASP A 28 -12.29 22.13 -9.71
N ALA A 29 -12.93 21.28 -10.52
CA ALA A 29 -14.14 20.56 -10.12
C ALA A 29 -13.91 19.72 -8.86
N ALA A 30 -12.78 19.01 -8.75
CA ALA A 30 -12.45 18.25 -7.55
C ALA A 30 -12.28 19.17 -6.32
N ASN A 31 -11.64 20.33 -6.45
CA ASN A 31 -11.51 21.28 -5.34
C ASN A 31 -12.89 21.81 -4.88
N ILE A 32 -13.76 22.19 -5.83
CA ILE A 32 -15.12 22.65 -5.52
C ILE A 32 -15.95 21.55 -4.84
N LEU A 33 -15.84 20.30 -5.32
CA LEU A 33 -16.52 19.16 -4.69
C LEU A 33 -15.98 18.89 -3.29
N ALA A 34 -14.67 19.04 -3.06
CA ALA A 34 -14.07 18.92 -1.74
C ALA A 34 -14.65 19.97 -0.78
N GLU A 35 -14.71 21.24 -1.19
CA GLU A 35 -15.30 22.34 -0.40
C GLU A 35 -16.77 22.08 -0.07
N ARG A 36 -17.54 21.53 -1.02
CA ARG A 36 -18.97 21.20 -0.82
C ARG A 36 -19.21 19.93 0.01
N SER A 37 -18.20 19.08 0.20
CA SER A 37 -18.37 17.73 0.78
C SER A 37 -18.36 17.67 2.31
N ASN A 38 -18.03 18.77 3.00
CA ASN A 38 -17.92 18.84 4.47
C ASN A 38 -17.04 17.72 5.08
N LEU A 39 -16.02 17.28 4.32
CA LEU A 39 -15.05 16.26 4.72
C LEU A 39 -13.90 16.88 5.51
N HIS A 40 -13.24 16.08 6.37
CA HIS A 40 -12.06 16.52 7.09
C HIS A 40 -10.85 16.65 6.17
N GLU A 41 -9.98 17.63 6.45
CA GLU A 41 -8.75 17.87 5.67
C GLU A 41 -7.81 16.66 5.66
N GLU A 42 -7.74 15.91 6.77
CA GLU A 42 -6.94 14.68 6.84
C GLU A 42 -7.40 13.62 5.83
N ASP A 43 -8.71 13.50 5.61
CA ASP A 43 -9.27 12.58 4.63
C ASP A 43 -9.00 13.08 3.20
N LEU A 44 -9.21 14.37 2.95
CA LEU A 44 -8.98 14.98 1.64
C LEU A 44 -7.51 14.95 1.21
N ASN A 45 -6.57 14.88 2.16
CA ASN A 45 -5.14 14.84 1.90
C ASN A 45 -4.56 13.42 1.79
N LYS A 46 -5.37 12.36 1.82
CA LYS A 46 -4.88 10.99 1.63
C LYS A 46 -4.31 10.77 0.22
N ILE A 47 -3.18 10.06 0.16
CA ILE A 47 -2.41 9.82 -1.06
C ILE A 47 -2.16 8.32 -1.23
N LEU A 48 -2.23 7.83 -2.47
CA LEU A 48 -1.78 6.48 -2.86
C LEU A 48 -0.24 6.42 -2.85
N PRO A 49 0.39 5.23 -2.76
CA PRO A 49 1.84 5.06 -2.88
C PRO A 49 2.43 5.63 -4.18
N SER A 50 1.62 5.77 -5.23
CA SER A 50 1.99 6.43 -6.49
C SER A 50 2.15 7.95 -6.40
N GLY A 51 1.80 8.57 -5.27
CA GLY A 51 1.80 10.03 -5.07
C GLY A 51 0.50 10.71 -5.49
N LYS A 52 -0.51 9.97 -5.97
CA LYS A 52 -1.82 10.54 -6.33
C LYS A 52 -2.72 10.75 -5.13
N ASN A 53 -3.40 11.89 -5.09
CA ASN A 53 -4.45 12.15 -4.10
C ASN A 53 -5.70 11.30 -4.37
N ILE A 54 -6.18 10.58 -3.35
CA ILE A 54 -7.29 9.61 -3.48
C ILE A 54 -8.58 10.30 -3.94
N PHE A 55 -8.97 11.40 -3.29
CA PHE A 55 -10.22 12.09 -3.61
C PHE A 55 -10.21 12.63 -5.05
N LYS A 56 -9.12 13.28 -5.46
CA LYS A 56 -8.96 13.80 -6.82
C LYS A 56 -8.96 12.69 -7.88
N ASP A 57 -8.34 11.55 -7.58
CA ASP A 57 -8.34 10.38 -8.49
C ASP A 57 -9.75 9.81 -8.63
N ARG A 58 -10.50 9.66 -7.53
CA ARG A 58 -11.91 9.21 -7.55
C ARG A 58 -12.81 10.16 -8.34
N VAL A 59 -12.65 11.48 -8.20
CA VAL A 59 -13.37 12.46 -9.04
C VAL A 59 -13.01 12.31 -10.53
N ALA A 60 -11.73 12.08 -10.85
CA ALA A 60 -11.30 11.83 -12.22
C ALA A 60 -11.88 10.53 -12.81
N TRP A 61 -12.03 9.49 -11.99
CA TRP A 61 -12.70 8.24 -12.37
C TRP A 61 -14.21 8.40 -12.53
N ALA A 62 -14.88 9.14 -11.64
CA ALA A 62 -16.28 9.51 -11.79
C ALA A 62 -16.52 10.19 -13.15
N LYS A 63 -15.68 11.18 -13.49
CA LYS A 63 -15.69 11.82 -14.81
C LYS A 63 -15.48 10.81 -15.94
N THR A 64 -14.50 9.91 -15.81
CA THR A 64 -14.20 8.91 -16.85
C THR A 64 -15.41 8.03 -17.14
N TYR A 65 -16.09 7.54 -16.10
CA TYR A 65 -17.28 6.71 -16.22
C TYR A 65 -18.44 7.46 -16.87
N LEU A 66 -18.70 8.71 -16.45
CA LEU A 66 -19.72 9.56 -17.04
C LEU A 66 -19.44 9.91 -18.52
N VAL A 67 -18.17 10.09 -18.89
CA VAL A 67 -17.76 10.28 -20.29
C VAL A 67 -18.00 9.03 -21.11
N LYS A 68 -17.69 7.85 -20.57
CA LYS A 68 -17.96 6.56 -21.25
C LYS A 68 -19.46 6.30 -21.41
N ALA A 69 -20.28 6.72 -20.45
CA ALA A 69 -21.74 6.70 -20.57
C ALA A 69 -22.32 7.78 -21.51
N GLY A 70 -21.50 8.73 -21.99
CA GLY A 70 -21.94 9.82 -22.85
C GLY A 70 -22.71 10.93 -22.14
N LEU A 71 -22.76 10.92 -20.79
CA LEU A 71 -23.44 11.95 -20.00
C LEU A 71 -22.59 13.21 -19.84
N VAL A 72 -21.27 13.07 -19.86
CA VAL A 72 -20.30 14.16 -19.80
C VAL A 72 -19.46 14.14 -21.08
N GLN A 73 -19.09 15.32 -21.57
CA GLN A 73 -18.17 15.45 -22.71
C GLN A 73 -16.86 16.10 -22.28
N GLN A 74 -15.79 15.77 -23.01
CA GLN A 74 -14.44 16.28 -22.76
C GLN A 74 -14.01 17.12 -23.97
N PRO A 75 -14.29 18.43 -23.98
CA PRO A 75 -14.03 19.29 -25.15
C PRO A 75 -12.53 19.52 -25.38
N LYS A 76 -11.75 19.59 -24.29
CA LYS A 76 -10.29 19.70 -24.32
C LYS A 76 -9.69 18.93 -23.14
N ARG A 77 -8.40 18.62 -23.22
CA ARG A 77 -7.69 17.82 -22.21
C ARG A 77 -7.90 18.36 -20.80
N ALA A 78 -8.25 17.47 -19.88
CA ALA A 78 -8.54 17.77 -18.47
C ALA A 78 -9.77 18.66 -18.21
N TYR A 79 -10.48 19.12 -19.24
CA TYR A 79 -11.74 19.83 -19.08
C TYR A 79 -12.93 18.90 -19.29
N CYS A 80 -14.02 19.16 -18.58
CA CYS A 80 -15.28 18.47 -18.78
C CYS A 80 -16.46 19.43 -18.69
N GLU A 81 -17.53 19.08 -19.39
CA GLU A 81 -18.82 19.77 -19.33
C GLU A 81 -19.96 18.75 -19.50
N ILE A 82 -21.16 19.11 -19.04
CA ILE A 82 -22.33 18.24 -19.20
C ILE A 82 -22.73 18.16 -20.68
N SER A 83 -22.96 16.95 -21.17
CA SER A 83 -23.41 16.74 -22.56
C SER A 83 -24.90 17.09 -22.75
N SER A 84 -25.35 17.12 -24.00
CA SER A 84 -26.78 17.24 -24.32
C SER A 84 -27.63 16.12 -23.71
N LEU A 85 -27.12 14.88 -23.70
CA LEU A 85 -27.76 13.72 -23.08
C LEU A 85 -27.79 13.88 -21.55
N GLY A 86 -26.68 14.32 -20.96
CA GLY A 86 -26.57 14.57 -19.52
C GLY A 86 -27.57 15.61 -19.02
N ARG A 87 -27.84 16.65 -19.81
CA ARG A 87 -28.85 17.69 -19.47
C ARG A 87 -30.30 17.17 -19.49
N GLN A 88 -30.57 16.05 -20.17
CA GLN A 88 -31.90 15.42 -20.18
C GLN A 88 -32.16 14.58 -18.93
N VAL A 89 -31.13 14.28 -18.14
CA VAL A 89 -31.25 13.51 -16.90
C VAL A 89 -31.84 14.40 -15.80
N ASP A 90 -32.92 13.95 -15.16
CA ASP A 90 -33.50 14.64 -14.00
C ASP A 90 -32.67 14.38 -12.73
N LEU A 91 -31.62 15.18 -12.55
CA LEU A 91 -30.71 15.12 -11.40
C LEU A 91 -31.37 15.42 -10.04
N LYS A 92 -32.59 15.97 -10.01
CA LYS A 92 -33.32 16.25 -8.76
C LYS A 92 -34.10 15.04 -8.25
N SER A 93 -34.49 14.15 -9.16
CA SER A 93 -35.20 12.91 -8.86
C SER A 93 -34.29 11.75 -8.44
N LEU A 94 -32.97 11.90 -8.65
CA LEU A 94 -31.99 10.84 -8.40
C LEU A 94 -31.31 11.00 -7.04
N ASP A 95 -31.31 9.90 -6.27
CA ASP A 95 -30.54 9.79 -5.02
C ASP A 95 -29.07 9.42 -5.30
N ALA A 96 -28.80 8.67 -6.38
CA ALA A 96 -27.45 8.27 -6.80
C ALA A 96 -27.37 8.01 -8.32
N ILE A 97 -26.16 8.13 -8.87
CA ILE A 97 -25.81 7.62 -10.21
C ILE A 97 -24.88 6.43 -9.97
N THR A 98 -25.40 5.22 -10.15
CA THR A 98 -24.65 3.98 -9.92
C THR A 98 -24.15 3.37 -11.23
N ASN A 99 -23.27 2.36 -11.15
CA ASN A 99 -22.85 1.61 -12.34
C ASN A 99 -24.05 0.93 -13.04
N GLU A 100 -25.03 0.45 -12.28
CA GLU A 100 -26.27 -0.11 -12.83
C GLU A 100 -27.08 0.94 -13.60
N TYR A 101 -27.16 2.17 -13.07
CA TYR A 101 -27.77 3.27 -13.79
C TYR A 101 -27.00 3.60 -15.07
N LEU A 102 -25.66 3.60 -15.04
CA LEU A 102 -24.85 3.87 -16.24
C LEU A 102 -24.95 2.75 -17.29
N ALA A 103 -25.22 1.51 -16.89
CA ALA A 103 -25.35 0.37 -17.80
C ALA A 103 -26.48 0.53 -18.84
N GLN A 104 -27.47 1.40 -18.59
CA GLN A 104 -28.52 1.71 -19.57
C GLN A 104 -27.99 2.46 -20.81
N PHE A 105 -26.80 3.05 -20.74
CA PHE A 105 -26.17 3.76 -21.85
C PHE A 105 -25.23 2.82 -22.62
N ASN A 106 -25.47 2.67 -23.93
CA ASN A 106 -24.72 1.74 -24.79
C ASN A 106 -23.20 1.91 -24.69
N GLY A 107 -22.70 3.15 -24.62
CA GLY A 107 -21.26 3.43 -24.51
C GLY A 107 -20.60 2.96 -23.20
N PHE A 108 -21.38 2.84 -22.11
CA PHE A 108 -20.89 2.37 -20.82
C PHE A 108 -20.86 0.85 -20.75
N SER A 109 -21.88 0.18 -21.28
CA SER A 109 -21.95 -1.28 -21.36
C SER A 109 -20.73 -1.86 -22.10
N ASP A 110 -20.32 -1.24 -23.22
CA ASP A 110 -19.13 -1.65 -23.97
C ASP A 110 -17.81 -1.45 -23.19
N PHE A 111 -17.74 -0.44 -22.33
CA PHE A 111 -16.57 -0.11 -21.52
C PHE A 111 -16.38 -1.06 -20.33
N LYS A 112 -17.46 -1.44 -19.63
CA LYS A 112 -17.41 -2.24 -18.39
C LYS A 112 -17.35 -3.75 -18.67
N LEU A 113 -18.04 -4.25 -19.69
CA LEU A 113 -18.12 -5.68 -19.98
C LEU A 113 -16.98 -6.17 -20.89
N GLY A 114 -16.36 -5.27 -21.66
CA GLY A 114 -15.62 -5.66 -22.86
C GLY A 114 -16.54 -6.45 -23.81
N LYS A 115 -16.09 -6.71 -25.04
CA LYS A 115 -16.77 -7.72 -25.86
C LYS A 115 -16.52 -9.10 -25.24
N LYS A 116 -17.35 -9.56 -24.30
CA LYS A 116 -17.33 -10.95 -23.81
C LYS A 116 -18.62 -11.67 -24.13
N ASN A 117 -18.43 -12.82 -24.79
CA ASN A 117 -19.44 -13.86 -24.99
C ASN A 117 -20.11 -14.17 -23.65
N LYS A 118 -21.44 -14.05 -23.66
CA LYS A 118 -22.33 -14.61 -22.66
C LYS A 118 -22.13 -16.11 -22.68
N ASP A 119 -21.50 -16.67 -21.67
CA ASP A 119 -21.88 -17.95 -21.08
C ASP A 119 -21.04 -18.18 -19.83
N GLU A 120 -21.68 -18.78 -18.84
CA GLU A 120 -21.18 -19.20 -17.53
C GLU A 120 -21.10 -18.11 -16.46
N PHE A 121 -22.11 -18.10 -15.56
CA PHE A 121 -21.86 -18.33 -14.12
C PHE A 121 -23.16 -18.84 -13.45
N GLY A 122 -23.04 -20.01 -12.81
CA GLY A 122 -24.10 -20.68 -12.05
C GLY A 122 -24.23 -20.16 -10.61
N ILE A 123 -25.45 -20.29 -10.09
CA ILE A 123 -25.97 -19.63 -8.89
C ILE A 123 -25.66 -20.46 -7.63
N GLY A 124 -25.02 -19.86 -6.62
CA GLY A 124 -24.78 -20.53 -5.34
C GLY A 124 -24.11 -19.70 -4.24
N ASN A 125 -24.54 -18.45 -4.01
CA ASN A 125 -24.48 -17.65 -2.77
C ASN A 125 -24.54 -16.14 -3.10
N LEU A 126 -25.71 -15.68 -3.57
CA LEU A 126 -25.87 -14.35 -4.19
C LEU A 126 -25.56 -13.18 -3.25
N GLN A 127 -25.99 -13.18 -1.99
CA GLN A 127 -25.95 -11.96 -1.16
C GLN A 127 -24.54 -11.56 -0.67
N VAL A 128 -23.68 -12.54 -0.36
CA VAL A 128 -22.28 -12.27 0.04
C VAL A 128 -21.44 -11.91 -1.19
N ILE A 129 -21.71 -12.57 -2.33
CA ILE A 129 -21.05 -12.30 -3.60
C ILE A 129 -21.47 -10.92 -4.16
N GLU A 130 -22.74 -10.54 -4.03
CA GLU A 130 -23.24 -9.21 -4.43
C GLU A 130 -22.60 -8.09 -3.60
N SER A 131 -22.42 -8.30 -2.29
CA SER A 131 -21.78 -7.33 -1.40
C SER A 131 -20.27 -7.19 -1.63
N LEU A 132 -19.59 -8.28 -2.00
CA LEU A 132 -18.17 -8.28 -2.36
C LEU A 132 -17.94 -7.71 -3.77
N ASN A 133 -18.84 -8.02 -4.71
CA ASN A 133 -18.84 -7.45 -6.04
C ASN A 133 -19.08 -5.94 -5.98
N SER A 134 -20.05 -5.45 -5.20
CA SER A 134 -20.31 -4.01 -5.06
C SER A 134 -19.14 -3.26 -4.43
N TYR A 135 -18.40 -3.88 -3.50
CA TYR A 135 -17.20 -3.28 -2.91
C TYR A 135 -16.03 -3.21 -3.91
N GLN A 136 -15.83 -4.22 -4.75
CA GLN A 136 -14.88 -4.17 -5.86
C GLN A 136 -15.32 -3.19 -6.96
N GLU A 137 -16.62 -3.02 -7.15
CA GLU A 137 -17.17 -2.10 -8.14
C GLU A 137 -16.92 -0.63 -7.81
N THR A 138 -16.70 -0.27 -6.54
CA THR A 138 -16.61 1.14 -6.10
C THR A 138 -15.18 1.65 -5.85
N GLN A 139 -14.18 0.79 -6.07
CA GLN A 139 -12.75 1.14 -6.04
C GLN A 139 -12.26 1.55 -7.43
N THR A 140 -11.30 2.48 -7.48
CA THR A 140 -10.60 2.73 -8.74
C THR A 140 -9.70 1.53 -9.09
N PRO A 141 -9.35 1.31 -10.37
CA PRO A 141 -8.40 0.27 -10.75
C PRO A 141 -7.06 0.37 -10.02
N GLU A 142 -6.59 1.58 -9.72
CA GLU A 142 -5.33 1.78 -8.99
C GLU A 142 -5.45 1.37 -7.52
N GLU A 143 -6.55 1.74 -6.86
CA GLU A 143 -6.88 1.26 -5.51
C GLU A 143 -7.00 -0.27 -5.47
N THR A 144 -7.64 -0.86 -6.48
CA THR A 144 -7.79 -2.32 -6.61
C THR A 144 -6.41 -3.00 -6.71
N ILE A 145 -5.53 -2.49 -7.57
CA ILE A 145 -4.16 -3.00 -7.72
C ILE A 145 -3.40 -2.87 -6.39
N GLN A 146 -3.49 -1.72 -5.72
CA GLN A 146 -2.82 -1.50 -4.44
C GLN A 146 -3.32 -2.49 -3.36
N ASN A 147 -4.62 -2.55 -3.12
CA ASN A 147 -5.21 -3.42 -2.12
C ASN A 147 -4.87 -4.89 -2.38
N THR A 148 -4.93 -5.31 -3.65
CA THR A 148 -4.55 -6.67 -4.05
C THR A 148 -3.07 -6.93 -3.81
N THR A 149 -2.20 -5.95 -4.09
CA THR A 149 -0.76 -6.06 -3.84
C THR A 149 -0.45 -6.17 -2.34
N GLU A 150 -1.14 -5.38 -1.51
CA GLU A 150 -1.01 -5.43 -0.05
C GLU A 150 -1.48 -6.78 0.51
N LEU A 151 -2.58 -7.32 -0.01
CA LEU A 151 -3.08 -8.65 0.34
C LEU A 151 -2.07 -9.74 -0.01
N LEU A 152 -1.59 -9.77 -1.26
CA LEU A 152 -0.58 -10.74 -1.70
C LEU A 152 0.71 -10.63 -0.88
N LYS A 153 1.12 -9.40 -0.52
CA LYS A 153 2.29 -9.17 0.34
C LYS A 153 2.05 -9.68 1.75
N SER A 154 0.85 -9.49 2.32
CA SER A 154 0.47 -10.00 3.64
C SER A 154 0.49 -11.53 3.69
N ASP A 155 -0.07 -12.18 2.68
CA ASP A 155 -0.06 -13.65 2.58
C ASP A 155 1.39 -14.17 2.47
N LEU A 156 2.20 -13.56 1.59
CA LEU A 156 3.61 -13.90 1.44
C LEU A 156 4.40 -13.70 2.75
N LYS A 157 4.15 -12.63 3.50
CA LYS A 157 4.77 -12.42 4.82
C LYS A 157 4.42 -13.55 5.79
N SER A 158 3.15 -13.96 5.83
CA SER A 158 2.69 -15.03 6.70
C SER A 158 3.40 -16.35 6.39
N ASP A 159 3.45 -16.72 5.10
CA ASP A 159 4.13 -17.93 4.63
C ASP A 159 5.63 -17.88 4.93
N LEU A 160 6.29 -16.75 4.65
CA LEU A 160 7.71 -16.54 4.91
C LEU A 160 8.03 -16.65 6.40
N LEU A 161 7.21 -16.03 7.26
CA LEU A 161 7.40 -16.11 8.72
C LEU A 161 7.27 -17.55 9.22
N GLN A 162 6.30 -18.30 8.69
CA GLN A 162 6.10 -19.70 9.05
C GLN A 162 7.30 -20.56 8.62
N MET A 163 7.79 -20.37 7.39
CA MET A 163 8.99 -21.05 6.91
C MET A 163 10.21 -20.77 7.80
N VAL A 164 10.40 -19.54 8.26
CA VAL A 164 11.49 -19.17 9.19
C VAL A 164 11.31 -19.83 10.56
N LYS A 165 10.08 -19.85 11.10
CA LYS A 165 9.76 -20.51 12.38
C LYS A 165 10.06 -22.01 12.36
N ASP A 166 9.92 -22.66 11.22
CA ASP A 166 10.14 -24.10 11.05
C ASP A 166 11.64 -24.49 10.93
N LYS A 167 12.54 -23.52 10.84
CA LYS A 167 14.00 -23.77 10.81
C LYS A 167 14.62 -23.73 12.21
N SER A 168 15.89 -24.16 12.29
CA SER A 168 16.68 -24.18 13.53
C SER A 168 16.99 -22.76 14.04
N PRO A 169 17.24 -22.58 15.35
CA PRO A 169 17.71 -21.30 15.89
C PRO A 169 18.96 -20.76 15.18
N SER A 170 19.95 -21.61 14.94
CA SER A 170 21.16 -21.25 14.19
C SER A 170 20.92 -20.86 12.72
N PHE A 171 19.82 -21.33 12.11
CA PHE A 171 19.43 -20.85 10.79
C PHE A 171 18.86 -19.43 10.90
N PHE A 172 18.03 -19.17 11.90
CA PHE A 172 17.45 -17.85 12.13
C PHE A 172 18.52 -16.79 12.43
N GLU A 173 19.52 -17.10 13.26
CA GLU A 173 20.65 -16.21 13.53
C GLU A 173 21.39 -15.82 12.24
N ARG A 174 21.68 -16.80 11.38
CA ARG A 174 22.30 -16.55 10.07
C ARG A 174 21.43 -15.70 9.17
N LEU A 175 20.15 -16.04 9.06
CA LEU A 175 19.18 -15.29 8.25
C LEU A 175 19.10 -13.82 8.67
N VAL A 176 19.13 -13.56 9.98
CA VAL A 176 19.12 -12.22 10.53
C VAL A 176 20.37 -11.44 10.13
N VAL A 177 21.55 -12.08 10.19
CA VAL A 177 22.80 -11.47 9.73
C VAL A 177 22.74 -11.21 8.22
N ASP A 178 22.30 -12.18 7.42
CA ASP A 178 22.15 -12.06 5.97
C ASP A 178 21.22 -10.89 5.61
N LEU A 179 20.15 -10.68 6.37
CA LEU A 179 19.25 -9.54 6.20
C LEU A 179 19.95 -8.22 6.43
N LEU A 180 20.68 -8.08 7.54
CA LEU A 180 21.41 -6.84 7.84
C LEU A 180 22.48 -6.57 6.77
N VAL A 181 23.11 -7.60 6.24
CA VAL A 181 24.06 -7.48 5.13
C VAL A 181 23.38 -7.03 3.84
N ALA A 182 22.21 -7.60 3.52
CA ALA A 182 21.40 -7.18 2.36
C ALA A 182 20.94 -5.71 2.49
N MET A 183 20.73 -5.23 3.72
CA MET A 183 20.44 -3.83 4.03
C MET A 183 21.67 -2.91 3.93
N GLY A 184 22.87 -3.45 3.75
CA GLY A 184 24.12 -2.71 3.60
C GLY A 184 24.97 -2.58 4.87
N TYR A 185 24.61 -3.25 5.97
CA TYR A 185 25.44 -3.34 7.16
C TYR A 185 26.59 -4.37 6.98
N GLY A 186 27.64 -4.26 7.79
CA GLY A 186 28.75 -5.22 7.85
C GLY A 186 29.97 -4.87 7.03
N GLY A 187 29.96 -3.75 6.31
CA GLY A 187 31.15 -3.23 5.63
C GLY A 187 31.61 -4.09 4.45
N SER A 188 32.68 -4.88 4.63
CA SER A 188 33.18 -5.82 3.63
C SER A 188 32.48 -7.18 3.76
N HIS A 189 32.31 -7.91 2.65
CA HIS A 189 31.60 -9.20 2.64
C HIS A 189 32.24 -10.26 3.56
N GLN A 190 33.53 -10.10 3.89
CA GLN A 190 34.27 -11.00 4.78
C GLN A 190 34.02 -10.72 6.26
N ASP A 191 33.79 -9.45 6.63
CA ASP A 191 33.52 -9.05 8.03
C ASP A 191 32.10 -9.42 8.45
N ALA A 192 31.14 -9.26 7.53
CA ALA A 192 29.77 -9.73 7.67
C ALA A 192 29.66 -11.23 7.99
N ALA A 193 30.45 -12.07 7.31
CA ALA A 193 30.46 -13.52 7.53
C ALA A 193 31.04 -13.91 8.91
N GLN A 194 31.82 -13.03 9.55
CA GLN A 194 32.38 -13.24 10.88
C GLN A 194 31.46 -12.78 12.03
N ALA A 195 30.29 -12.22 11.71
CA ALA A 195 29.34 -11.67 12.68
C ALA A 195 28.68 -12.72 13.57
N ILE A 196 28.64 -13.99 13.13
CA ILE A 196 27.90 -15.07 13.78
C ILE A 196 28.76 -15.78 14.83
N GLY A 197 28.26 -15.91 16.06
CA GLY A 197 28.79 -16.85 17.05
C GLY A 197 30.08 -16.46 17.79
N LYS A 198 30.51 -15.19 17.74
CA LYS A 198 31.73 -14.74 18.44
C LYS A 198 31.53 -14.39 19.92
N THR A 199 30.30 -14.31 20.42
CA THR A 199 30.00 -13.87 21.79
C THR A 199 29.01 -14.82 22.46
N ASN A 200 29.48 -15.81 23.21
CA ASN A 200 28.65 -16.61 24.13
C ASN A 200 28.36 -15.85 25.44
N ASP A 201 28.13 -14.54 25.35
CA ASP A 201 27.91 -13.68 26.51
C ASP A 201 26.42 -13.39 26.65
N GLY A 202 25.71 -14.30 27.33
CA GLY A 202 24.46 -14.02 28.05
C GLY A 202 23.24 -13.48 27.28
N GLY A 203 23.35 -13.23 25.98
CA GLY A 203 22.32 -12.58 25.16
C GLY A 203 22.82 -11.80 23.93
N ILE A 204 23.90 -12.21 23.27
CA ILE A 204 24.35 -11.58 22.01
C ILE A 204 24.65 -12.68 21.00
N ASP A 205 23.85 -12.76 19.94
CA ASP A 205 23.98 -13.81 18.93
C ASP A 205 24.92 -13.40 17.79
N GLY A 206 25.11 -12.09 17.58
CA GLY A 206 26.05 -11.60 16.60
C GLY A 206 26.44 -10.13 16.73
N VAL A 207 27.48 -9.74 16.00
CA VAL A 207 28.01 -8.38 15.97
C VAL A 207 28.31 -7.98 14.53
N ILE A 208 27.72 -6.89 14.05
CA ILE A 208 27.91 -6.38 12.70
C ILE A 208 28.38 -4.93 12.73
N SER A 209 29.24 -4.54 11.80
CA SER A 209 29.65 -3.14 11.67
C SER A 209 28.56 -2.29 11.03
N GLU A 210 28.35 -1.09 11.53
CA GLU A 210 27.42 -0.13 10.93
C GLU A 210 28.01 0.48 9.64
N ASP A 211 29.32 0.67 9.63
CA ASP A 211 30.07 1.31 8.56
C ASP A 211 31.16 0.39 7.99
N ARG A 212 31.72 0.79 6.84
CA ARG A 212 32.74 0.00 6.12
C ARG A 212 34.10 -0.03 6.80
N LEU A 213 34.40 0.93 7.68
CA LEU A 213 35.65 1.00 8.43
C LEU A 213 35.56 0.21 9.75
N GLY A 214 34.36 -0.21 10.15
CA GLY A 214 34.12 -1.00 11.36
C GLY A 214 34.30 -0.20 12.64
N LEU A 215 34.12 1.12 12.58
CA LEU A 215 34.27 2.02 13.73
C LEU A 215 33.11 1.85 14.71
N ASP A 216 31.89 1.77 14.17
CA ASP A 216 30.69 1.53 14.94
C ASP A 216 30.22 0.09 14.78
N LYS A 217 29.91 -0.55 15.93
CA LYS A 217 29.40 -1.92 16.00
C LYS A 217 27.95 -1.93 16.46
N ILE A 218 27.15 -2.75 15.80
CA ILE A 218 25.78 -3.06 16.13
C ILE A 218 25.74 -4.49 16.65
N TYR A 219 25.21 -4.65 17.86
CA TYR A 219 25.06 -5.95 18.50
C TYR A 219 23.67 -6.49 18.22
N ILE A 220 23.57 -7.79 17.97
CA ILE A 220 22.36 -8.44 17.49
C ILE A 220 21.95 -9.53 18.47
N GLN A 221 20.67 -9.55 18.82
CA GLN A 221 20.02 -10.69 19.45
C GLN A 221 18.88 -11.15 18.54
N ALA A 222 18.89 -12.41 18.16
CA ALA A 222 17.93 -13.09 17.29
C ALA A 222 17.19 -14.19 18.06
N LYS A 223 15.98 -13.89 18.53
CA LYS A 223 15.17 -14.82 19.33
C LYS A 223 14.04 -15.46 18.50
N ARG A 224 14.23 -16.71 18.07
CA ARG A 224 13.17 -17.52 17.43
C ARG A 224 12.16 -17.98 18.48
N TRP A 225 11.07 -17.23 18.63
CA TRP A 225 10.08 -17.43 19.69
C TRP A 225 8.67 -17.59 19.14
N LYS A 226 7.83 -18.32 19.90
CA LYS A 226 6.38 -18.43 19.65
C LYS A 226 5.59 -17.42 20.49
N ASP A 227 6.00 -17.20 21.73
CA ASP A 227 5.35 -16.28 22.65
C ASP A 227 5.84 -14.85 22.48
N THR A 228 5.07 -13.89 22.99
CA THR A 228 5.42 -12.47 23.00
C THR A 228 6.70 -12.23 23.81
N VAL A 229 7.65 -11.49 23.25
CA VAL A 229 8.89 -11.08 23.93
C VAL A 229 8.58 -9.97 24.94
N GLY A 230 9.01 -10.19 26.18
CA GLY A 230 8.69 -9.31 27.30
C GLY A 230 9.81 -8.36 27.70
N ARG A 231 9.51 -7.48 28.67
CA ARG A 231 10.49 -6.58 29.28
C ARG A 231 11.77 -7.29 29.80
N PRO A 232 11.70 -8.49 30.45
CA PRO A 232 12.89 -9.16 30.96
C PRO A 232 13.92 -9.47 29.88
N ASP A 233 13.48 -9.90 28.71
CA ASP A 233 14.37 -10.21 27.58
C ASP A 233 15.12 -8.97 27.09
N ILE A 234 14.41 -7.84 26.98
CA ILE A 234 15.02 -6.57 26.59
C ILE A 234 15.97 -6.06 27.68
N GLN A 235 15.67 -6.28 28.96
CA GLN A 235 16.57 -5.91 30.06
C GLN A 235 17.83 -6.76 30.08
N GLN A 236 17.72 -8.06 29.82
CA GLN A 236 18.87 -8.95 29.68
C GLN A 236 19.77 -8.50 28.55
N PHE A 237 19.19 -8.19 27.38
CA PHE A 237 19.97 -7.70 26.24
C PHE A 237 20.65 -6.35 26.54
N LYS A 238 19.96 -5.42 27.22
CA LYS A 238 20.58 -4.17 27.68
C LYS A 238 21.78 -4.40 28.61
N GLY A 239 21.70 -5.39 29.50
CA GLY A 239 22.82 -5.77 30.36
C GLY A 239 24.02 -6.20 29.53
N ALA A 240 23.81 -7.12 28.59
CA ALA A 240 24.87 -7.58 27.69
C ALA A 240 25.47 -6.45 26.84
N LEU A 241 24.65 -5.49 26.36
CA LEU A 241 25.15 -4.30 25.66
C LEU A 241 26.03 -3.43 26.56
N ALA A 242 25.67 -3.26 27.84
CA ALA A 242 26.44 -2.47 28.78
C ALA A 242 27.81 -3.12 29.08
N ASP A 243 27.85 -4.46 29.20
CA ASP A 243 29.08 -5.21 29.40
C ASP A 243 30.06 -5.06 28.23
N GLN A 244 29.53 -4.89 27.01
CA GLN A 244 30.30 -4.64 25.79
C GLN A 244 30.53 -3.15 25.49
N VAL A 245 30.14 -2.24 26.40
CA VAL A 245 30.20 -0.77 26.23
C VAL A 245 29.55 -0.31 24.91
N ALA A 246 28.52 -1.05 24.48
CA ALA A 246 27.83 -0.85 23.22
C ALA A 246 26.71 0.18 23.34
N LYS A 247 26.58 1.05 22.33
CA LYS A 247 25.53 2.08 22.28
C LYS A 247 24.33 1.69 21.43
N LYS A 248 24.50 0.72 20.52
CA LYS A 248 23.52 0.35 19.50
C LYS A 248 23.30 -1.16 19.52
N GLY A 249 22.05 -1.56 19.53
CA GLY A 249 21.66 -2.96 19.44
C GLY A 249 20.40 -3.15 18.62
N VAL A 250 20.27 -4.32 18.00
CA VAL A 250 19.06 -4.73 17.28
C VAL A 250 18.57 -6.04 17.89
N PHE A 251 17.33 -6.03 18.37
CA PHE A 251 16.66 -7.22 18.89
C PHE A 251 15.62 -7.66 17.87
N ILE A 252 15.77 -8.89 17.38
CA ILE A 252 14.99 -9.45 16.29
C ILE A 252 14.27 -10.70 16.78
N THR A 253 12.98 -10.83 16.50
CA THR A 253 12.19 -12.01 16.87
C THR A 253 11.20 -12.40 15.79
N THR A 254 10.85 -13.68 15.73
CA THR A 254 9.76 -14.22 14.90
C THR A 254 8.37 -14.02 15.51
N SER A 255 8.30 -13.43 16.70
CA SER A 255 7.07 -13.15 17.45
C SER A 255 6.78 -11.64 17.49
N SER A 256 5.98 -11.18 18.44
CA SER A 256 5.71 -9.77 18.76
C SER A 256 6.38 -9.34 20.07
N PHE A 257 6.43 -8.04 20.31
CA PHE A 257 6.91 -7.45 21.57
C PHE A 257 5.76 -6.95 22.42
N SER A 258 5.87 -7.09 23.74
CA SER A 258 4.92 -6.46 24.68
C SER A 258 5.08 -4.93 24.69
N LYS A 259 4.05 -4.21 25.13
CA LYS A 259 4.12 -2.73 25.24
C LYS A 259 5.26 -2.29 26.16
N GLU A 260 5.48 -3.03 27.24
CA GLU A 260 6.53 -2.79 28.22
C GLU A 260 7.93 -3.07 27.64
N ALA A 261 8.05 -4.07 26.76
CA ALA A 261 9.29 -4.36 26.03
C ALA A 261 9.65 -3.21 25.08
N ILE A 262 8.67 -2.70 24.32
CA ILE A 262 8.84 -1.55 23.43
C ILE A 262 9.23 -0.29 24.21
N GLU A 263 8.55 -0.01 25.32
CA GLU A 263 8.88 1.15 26.15
C GLU A 263 10.28 1.03 26.76
N SER A 264 10.68 -0.19 27.17
CA SER A 264 12.03 -0.46 27.63
C SER A 264 13.04 -0.13 26.53
N ALA A 265 12.89 -0.64 25.31
CA ALA A 265 13.86 -0.46 24.22
C ALA A 265 14.08 1.02 23.82
N ARG A 266 13.01 1.84 23.81
CA ARG A 266 13.07 3.27 23.43
C ARG A 266 14.12 4.08 24.20
N LYS A 267 14.41 3.71 25.45
CA LYS A 267 15.32 4.44 26.34
C LYS A 267 16.78 4.00 26.24
N SER A 268 17.14 3.07 25.34
CA SER A 268 18.45 2.39 25.40
C SER A 268 19.11 2.11 24.04
N GLY A 269 18.74 2.84 22.98
CA GLY A 269 19.38 2.68 21.67
C GLY A 269 19.18 1.29 21.04
N ILE A 270 18.16 0.55 21.47
CA ILE A 270 17.81 -0.76 20.94
C ILE A 270 16.69 -0.59 19.91
N VAL A 271 16.93 -1.09 18.70
CA VAL A 271 15.92 -1.21 17.65
C VAL A 271 15.24 -2.58 17.77
N LEU A 272 13.92 -2.60 17.76
CA LEU A 272 13.12 -3.82 17.78
C LEU A 272 12.62 -4.16 16.37
N ILE A 273 12.76 -5.42 15.98
CA ILE A 273 12.24 -5.99 14.73
C ILE A 273 11.44 -7.25 15.08
N ASP A 274 10.12 -7.17 14.92
CA ASP A 274 9.20 -8.29 15.14
C ASP A 274 9.00 -9.11 13.85
N GLY A 275 8.17 -10.15 13.91
CA GLY A 275 7.94 -11.03 12.77
C GLY A 275 7.38 -10.33 11.53
N ASP A 276 6.48 -9.35 11.70
CA ASP A 276 5.92 -8.59 10.57
C ASP A 276 6.97 -7.66 9.95
N LYS A 277 7.73 -6.93 10.77
CA LYS A 277 8.80 -6.06 10.28
C LYS A 277 9.94 -6.86 9.66
N LEU A 278 10.31 -8.00 10.24
CA LEU A 278 11.31 -8.92 9.70
C LEU A 278 10.93 -9.34 8.28
N THR A 279 9.72 -9.87 8.09
CA THR A 279 9.27 -10.34 6.77
C THR A 279 9.07 -9.19 5.78
N SER A 280 8.66 -8.01 6.24
CA SER A 280 8.64 -6.79 5.42
C SER A 280 10.03 -6.48 4.85
N LEU A 281 11.05 -6.47 5.71
CA LEU A 281 12.44 -6.20 5.31
C LEU A 281 12.98 -7.31 4.41
N MET A 282 12.67 -8.59 4.70
CA MET A 282 13.06 -9.69 3.82
C MET A 282 12.51 -9.51 2.40
N ILE A 283 11.25 -9.10 2.26
CA ILE A 283 10.64 -8.83 0.95
C ILE A 283 11.29 -7.60 0.29
N GLU A 284 11.49 -6.52 1.05
CA GLU A 284 12.07 -5.27 0.55
C GLU A 284 13.50 -5.44 0.02
N PHE A 285 14.32 -6.22 0.72
CA PHE A 285 15.73 -6.46 0.36
C PHE A 285 15.94 -7.76 -0.43
N GLY A 286 14.87 -8.45 -0.85
CA GLY A 286 14.95 -9.64 -1.68
C GLY A 286 15.55 -10.87 -1.00
N LEU A 287 15.49 -10.96 0.34
CA LEU A 287 16.00 -12.10 1.09
C LEU A 287 14.94 -13.19 1.22
N GLY A 288 15.21 -14.37 0.64
CA GLY A 288 14.31 -15.51 0.71
C GLY A 288 13.06 -15.37 -0.17
N VAL A 289 13.02 -14.37 -1.05
CA VAL A 289 11.96 -14.15 -2.04
C VAL A 289 12.56 -13.88 -3.42
N GLN A 290 11.77 -14.07 -4.47
CA GLN A 290 12.15 -13.79 -5.84
C GLN A 290 10.98 -13.17 -6.61
N ILE A 291 11.27 -12.35 -7.62
CA ILE A 291 10.25 -11.79 -8.50
C ILE A 291 9.76 -12.91 -9.43
N GLU A 292 8.51 -13.34 -9.27
CA GLU A 292 7.90 -14.31 -10.20
C GLU A 292 7.50 -13.63 -11.52
N ARG A 293 6.86 -12.45 -11.46
CA ARG A 293 6.35 -11.69 -12.62
C ARG A 293 6.33 -10.19 -12.34
N SER A 294 6.43 -9.38 -13.40
CA SER A 294 6.26 -7.92 -13.35
C SER A 294 5.27 -7.44 -14.41
N PHE A 295 4.52 -6.39 -14.09
CA PHE A 295 3.55 -5.76 -14.99
C PHE A 295 3.88 -4.28 -15.13
N HIS A 296 3.67 -3.73 -16.32
CA HIS A 296 3.91 -2.31 -16.62
C HIS A 296 2.58 -1.60 -16.87
N ILE A 297 2.41 -0.44 -16.25
CA ILE A 297 1.27 0.47 -16.51
C ILE A 297 1.80 1.62 -17.37
N TYR A 298 1.25 1.75 -18.58
CA TYR A 298 1.64 2.81 -19.50
C TYR A 298 0.75 4.05 -19.34
N LYS A 299 1.37 5.22 -19.40
CA LYS A 299 0.69 6.51 -19.51
C LYS A 299 1.12 7.15 -20.82
N ILE A 300 0.19 7.86 -21.48
CA ILE A 300 0.52 8.67 -22.65
C ILE A 300 1.58 9.71 -22.25
N ASP A 301 2.71 9.69 -22.94
CA ASP A 301 3.69 10.77 -22.93
C ASP A 301 3.11 11.92 -23.75
N GLN A 302 2.70 12.98 -23.06
CA GLN A 302 1.93 14.06 -23.68
C GLN A 302 2.82 15.06 -24.40
N ASP A 303 4.07 15.22 -23.95
CA ASP A 303 5.03 16.15 -24.55
C ASP A 303 5.39 15.70 -25.97
N ARG A 304 5.30 14.38 -26.23
CA ARG A 304 5.48 13.77 -27.55
C ARG A 304 4.43 14.16 -28.58
N PHE A 305 3.24 14.57 -28.15
CA PHE A 305 2.11 14.94 -29.02
C PHE A 305 1.81 16.45 -29.00
N ASP A 306 2.69 17.26 -28.41
CA ASP A 306 2.60 18.71 -28.50
C ASP A 306 3.17 19.15 -29.86
N GLU A 307 2.34 19.76 -30.71
CA GLU A 307 2.74 20.20 -32.06
C GLU A 307 3.81 21.30 -32.00
N ASP A 308 3.89 22.04 -30.89
CA ASP A 308 4.90 23.08 -30.66
C ASP A 308 6.30 22.51 -30.35
N ASN A 309 6.41 21.20 -30.10
CA ASN A 309 7.68 20.49 -29.82
C ASN A 309 8.23 19.70 -31.03
N PHE A 310 7.65 19.87 -32.23
CA PHE A 310 8.08 19.21 -33.47
C PHE A 310 8.78 20.13 -34.47
#